data_AF-A0A529LC48-F1
#
_entry.id   AF-A0A529LC48-F1
#
_cell.length_a   1.000
_cell.length_b   1.000
_cell.length_c   1.000
_cell.angle_alpha   90.00
_cell.angle_beta   90.00
_cell.angle_gamma   90.00
#
_symmetry.space_group_name_H-M   'P 1'
#
loop_
_entity.id
_entity.type
_entity.pdbx_description
1 polymer ?
#
loop_
_entity_poly.entity_id
_entity_poly.type
_entity_poly.pdbx_seq_one_letter_code
_entity_poly.pdbx_strand_id
1 'polypeptide(L)'
;DKDNGSQKVQSLGSGFVIDAEQGIVVTNNHVIADADDIEVNFSDGVTLKATLVGTDTKTDVAVLKVDPKGHKLTAVKFGDSTKMRVGDWVMAIGNPFGLGGTVTVGIVSARNRDINSGPYDDFIQTDAAI
;
A
#
# COMPACT_ATOMS: atom_id res chain seq x y z
N ASP A 1 34.95 -6.94 22.51
CA ASP A 1 33.52 -7.12 22.17
C ASP A 1 33.01 -5.92 21.40
N LYS A 2 32.86 -6.06 20.09
CA LYS A 2 32.20 -5.05 19.25
C LYS A 2 30.74 -5.46 19.12
N ASP A 3 29.89 -4.81 19.90
CA ASP A 3 28.44 -4.91 19.79
C ASP A 3 28.05 -4.35 18.42
N ASN A 4 27.93 -5.23 17.43
CA ASN A 4 27.53 -4.91 16.08
C ASN A 4 26.00 -4.86 16.05
N GLY A 5 25.44 -3.85 16.74
CA GLY A 5 24.00 -3.59 16.73
C GLY A 5 23.57 -3.32 15.29
N SER A 6 22.91 -4.29 14.68
CA SER A 6 22.28 -4.12 13.37
C SER A 6 21.35 -2.91 13.46
N GLN A 7 21.68 -1.85 12.70
CA GLN A 7 20.78 -0.71 12.59
C GLN A 7 19.48 -1.23 11.96
N LYS A 8 18.40 -1.26 12.75
CA LYS A 8 17.07 -1.55 12.22
C LYS A 8 16.69 -0.41 11.27
N VAL A 9 16.78 -0.67 9.97
CA VAL A 9 16.25 0.22 8.95
C VAL A 9 14.74 -0.04 8.86
N GLN A 10 13.95 0.98 9.11
CA GLN A 10 12.49 0.90 8.96
C GLN A 10 12.11 1.47 7.59
N SER A 11 11.49 0.63 6.76
CA SER A 11 10.77 1.09 5.59
C SER A 11 9.35 1.47 6.00
N LEU A 12 8.82 2.53 5.39
CA LEU A 12 7.47 3.01 5.65
C LEU A 12 6.69 3.02 4.34
N GLY A 13 5.44 2.57 4.40
CA GLY A 13 4.51 2.67 3.29
C GLY A 13 3.06 2.68 3.74
N SER A 14 2.17 2.37 2.82
CA SER A 14 0.73 2.29 3.07
C SER A 14 0.14 1.12 2.30
N GLY A 15 -1.01 0.64 2.74
CA GLY A 15 -1.69 -0.47 2.12
C GLY A 15 -3.18 -0.48 2.46
N PHE A 16 -3.92 -1.36 1.80
CA PHE A 16 -5.37 -1.49 1.98
C PHE A 16 -5.74 -2.93 2.30
N VAL A 17 -6.65 -3.11 3.27
CA VAL A 17 -7.30 -4.39 3.50
C VAL A 17 -8.27 -4.65 2.35
N ILE A 18 -8.11 -5.77 1.64
CA ILE A 18 -8.97 -6.14 0.51
C ILE A 18 -9.87 -7.35 0.82
N ASP A 19 -9.54 -8.11 1.87
CA ASP A 19 -10.39 -9.17 2.42
C ASP A 19 -10.27 -9.16 3.94
N ALA A 20 -11.35 -8.76 4.61
CA ALA A 20 -11.40 -8.64 6.07
C ALA A 20 -11.52 -9.99 6.78
N GLU A 21 -12.14 -10.99 6.14
CA GLU A 21 -12.35 -12.31 6.74
C GLU A 21 -11.07 -13.16 6.68
N GLN A 22 -10.30 -12.99 5.60
CA GLN A 22 -9.03 -13.69 5.40
C GLN A 22 -7.82 -12.89 5.87
N GLY A 23 -7.99 -11.61 6.21
CA GLY A 23 -6.93 -10.72 6.66
C GLY A 23 -5.95 -10.34 5.56
N ILE A 24 -6.42 -10.16 4.32
CA ILE A 24 -5.56 -9.87 3.16
C ILE A 24 -5.37 -8.37 3.01
N VAL A 25 -4.11 -7.96 2.91
CA VAL A 25 -3.67 -6.57 2.71
C VAL A 25 -2.84 -6.49 1.43
N VAL A 26 -3.05 -5.46 0.63
CA VAL A 26 -2.21 -5.15 -0.54
C VAL A 26 -1.38 -3.89 -0.28
N THR A 27 -0.15 -3.91 -0.77
CA THR A 27 0.82 -2.81 -0.68
C THR A 27 1.75 -2.85 -1.90
N ASN A 28 2.66 -1.88 -2.02
CA ASN A 28 3.71 -1.94 -3.01
C ASN A 28 4.83 -2.92 -2.62
N ASN A 29 5.39 -3.63 -3.59
CA ASN A 29 6.48 -4.58 -3.35
C ASN A 29 7.74 -3.88 -2.82
N HIS A 30 8.13 -2.73 -3.40
CA HIS A 30 9.33 -2.02 -2.97
C HIS A 30 9.28 -1.57 -1.49
N VAL A 31 8.09 -1.45 -0.90
CA VAL A 31 7.93 -1.10 0.53
C VAL A 31 8.43 -2.23 1.43
N ILE A 32 8.28 -3.49 1.00
CA ILE A 32 8.52 -4.69 1.82
C ILE A 32 9.69 -5.56 1.34
N ALA A 33 10.36 -5.20 0.24
CA ALA A 33 11.27 -6.07 -0.50
C ALA A 33 12.43 -6.66 0.33
N ASP A 34 12.92 -5.90 1.32
CA ASP A 34 14.04 -6.30 2.19
C ASP A 34 13.64 -6.37 3.68
N ALA A 35 12.34 -6.50 3.96
CA ALA A 35 11.85 -6.50 5.33
C ALA A 35 11.98 -7.89 5.99
N ASP A 36 12.75 -7.98 7.08
CA ASP A 36 12.83 -9.18 7.93
C ASP A 36 11.54 -9.41 8.73
N ASP A 37 10.90 -8.32 9.17
CA ASP A 37 9.63 -8.32 9.89
C ASP A 37 8.71 -7.27 9.27
N ILE A 38 7.44 -7.64 9.08
CA ILE A 38 6.41 -6.75 8.53
C ILE A 38 5.32 -6.57 9.58
N GLU A 39 5.02 -5.31 9.89
CA GLU A 39 3.92 -4.92 10.78
C GLU A 39 2.96 -4.00 10.05
N VAL A 40 1.66 -4.23 10.25
CA VAL A 40 0.59 -3.37 9.74
C VAL A 40 0.00 -2.59 10.91
N ASN A 41 0.17 -1.27 10.85
CA ASN A 41 -0.43 -0.33 11.80
C ASN A 41 -1.76 0.16 11.23
N PHE A 42 -2.86 -0.17 11.92
CA PHE A 42 -4.21 0.25 11.56
C PHE A 42 -4.48 1.68 12.05
N SER A 43 -5.50 2.33 11.46
CA SER A 43 -5.81 3.74 11.72
C SER A 43 -6.29 4.04 13.15
N ASP A 44 -6.68 3.02 13.90
CA ASP A 44 -7.05 3.11 15.32
C ASP A 44 -5.87 2.85 16.27
N GLY A 45 -4.66 2.66 15.72
CA GLY A 45 -3.43 2.44 16.46
C GLY A 45 -3.14 0.98 16.79
N VAL A 46 -4.00 0.03 16.39
CA VAL A 46 -3.71 -1.40 16.55
C VAL A 46 -2.63 -1.82 15.56
N THR A 47 -1.66 -2.61 16.03
CA THR A 47 -0.59 -3.18 15.20
C THR A 47 -0.75 -4.68 15.12
N LEU A 48 -0.72 -5.24 13.91
CA LEU A 48 -0.65 -6.69 13.71
C LEU A 48 0.61 -7.07 12.93
N LYS A 49 1.25 -8.17 13.33
CA LYS A 49 2.29 -8.80 12.53
C LYS A 49 1.67 -9.34 11.24
N ALA A 50 2.34 -9.08 10.12
CA ALA A 50 1.95 -9.57 8.81
C ALA A 50 2.94 -10.61 8.29
N THR A 51 2.44 -11.55 7.50
CA THR A 51 3.26 -12.46 6.71
C THR A 51 3.11 -12.15 5.23
N LEU A 52 4.20 -12.34 4.48
CA LEU A 52 4.15 -12.23 3.03
C LEU A 52 3.42 -13.43 2.44
N VAL A 53 2.38 -13.18 1.65
CA VAL A 53 1.68 -14.20 0.86
C VAL A 53 2.34 -14.37 -0.51
N GLY A 54 2.73 -13.25 -1.13
CA GLY A 54 3.44 -13.24 -2.41
C GLY A 54 3.70 -11.84 -2.94
N THR A 55 4.59 -11.74 -3.91
CA THR A 55 4.93 -10.48 -4.60
C THR A 55 4.96 -10.67 -6.11
N ASP A 56 4.74 -9.58 -6.82
CA ASP A 56 5.06 -9.42 -8.23
C ASP A 56 5.91 -8.17 -8.41
N THR A 57 7.20 -8.38 -8.66
CA THR A 57 8.18 -7.29 -8.82
C THR A 57 7.98 -6.51 -10.12
N LYS A 58 7.28 -7.07 -11.12
CA LYS A 58 7.08 -6.39 -12.42
C LYS A 58 5.97 -5.35 -12.37
N THR A 59 4.97 -5.56 -11.51
CA THR A 59 3.86 -4.64 -11.28
C THR A 59 4.00 -3.86 -9.97
N ASP A 60 5.07 -4.13 -9.21
CA ASP A 60 5.36 -3.56 -7.90
C ASP A 60 4.24 -3.76 -6.87
N VAL A 61 3.65 -4.97 -6.85
CA VAL A 61 2.56 -5.34 -5.94
C VAL A 61 3.02 -6.43 -4.97
N ALA A 62 2.62 -6.30 -3.69
CA ALA A 62 2.76 -7.33 -2.67
C ALA A 62 1.42 -7.60 -1.97
N VAL A 63 1.21 -8.88 -1.64
CA VAL A 63 0.06 -9.35 -0.88
C VAL A 63 0.55 -9.86 0.47
N LEU A 64 -0.03 -9.31 1.53
CA LEU A 64 0.27 -9.65 2.92
C LEU A 64 -0.95 -10.29 3.58
N LYS A 65 -0.71 -11.03 4.66
CA LYS A 65 -1.75 -11.60 5.52
C LYS A 65 -1.52 -11.22 6.98
N VAL A 66 -2.58 -10.75 7.63
CA VAL A 66 -2.65 -10.53 9.08
C VAL A 66 -3.67 -11.49 9.70
N ASP A 67 -3.62 -11.72 11.01
CA ASP A 67 -4.64 -12.52 11.70
C ASP A 67 -5.89 -11.67 12.02
N PRO A 68 -7.03 -11.90 11.36
CA PRO A 68 -8.27 -11.14 11.59
C PRO A 68 -8.89 -11.40 12.97
N LYS A 69 -8.41 -12.41 13.72
CA LYS A 69 -8.82 -12.61 15.13
C LYS A 69 -8.17 -11.59 16.07
N GLY A 70 -7.03 -11.02 15.69
CA GLY A 70 -6.31 -10.03 16.49
C GLY A 70 -6.94 -8.63 16.47
N HIS A 71 -7.69 -8.30 15.42
CA HIS A 71 -8.35 -7.01 15.25
C HIS A 71 -9.48 -7.10 14.21
N LYS A 72 -10.60 -6.42 14.47
CA LYS A 72 -11.72 -6.39 13.51
C LYS A 72 -11.35 -5.54 12.30
N LEU A 73 -11.15 -6.19 11.16
CA LEU A 73 -10.77 -5.52 9.92
C LEU A 73 -11.98 -4.96 9.16
N THR A 74 -11.74 -3.91 8.38
CA THR A 74 -12.68 -3.39 7.38
C THR A 74 -11.99 -3.39 6.02
N ALA A 75 -12.56 -4.11 5.06
CA ALA A 75 -12.03 -4.16 3.70
C ALA A 75 -12.58 -3.03 2.83
N VAL A 76 -11.75 -2.49 1.95
CA VAL A 76 -12.20 -1.59 0.89
C VAL A 76 -12.88 -2.39 -0.22
N LYS A 77 -13.84 -1.76 -0.89
CA LYS A 77 -14.45 -2.33 -2.10
C LYS A 77 -13.66 -1.91 -3.33
N PHE A 78 -13.46 -2.83 -4.25
CA PHE A 78 -12.87 -2.50 -5.56
C PHE A 78 -13.87 -1.72 -6.42
N GLY A 79 -13.34 -0.68 -7.07
CA GLY A 79 -14.01 0.00 -8.18
C GLY A 79 -13.60 -0.59 -9.53
N ASP A 80 -14.29 -0.17 -10.58
CA ASP A 80 -13.94 -0.51 -11.96
C ASP A 80 -13.12 0.62 -12.59
N SER A 81 -11.79 0.45 -12.61
CA SER A 81 -10.84 1.44 -13.13
C SER A 81 -11.01 1.71 -14.62
N THR A 82 -11.58 0.77 -15.39
CA THR A 82 -11.75 0.93 -16.84
C THR A 82 -12.75 2.04 -17.18
N LYS A 83 -13.70 2.30 -16.28
CA LYS A 83 -14.75 3.31 -16.42
C LYS A 83 -14.34 4.71 -15.98
N MET A 84 -13.20 4.87 -15.32
CA MET A 84 -12.72 6.18 -14.88
C MET A 84 -12.30 7.06 -16.05
N ARG A 85 -12.52 8.36 -15.96
CA ARG A 85 -12.20 9.33 -17.01
C ARG A 85 -11.34 10.45 -16.45
N VAL A 86 -10.55 11.06 -17.33
CA VAL A 86 -9.86 12.32 -17.00
C VAL A 86 -10.89 13.35 -16.52
N GLY A 87 -10.62 13.97 -15.38
CA GLY A 87 -11.52 14.90 -14.69
C GLY A 87 -12.45 14.27 -13.63
N ASP A 88 -12.54 12.94 -13.55
CA ASP A 88 -13.26 12.32 -12.43
C ASP A 88 -12.51 12.57 -11.11
N TRP A 89 -13.26 12.89 -10.05
CA TRP A 89 -12.70 13.12 -8.71
C TRP A 89 -12.05 11.86 -8.14
N VAL A 90 -10.91 12.04 -7.49
CA VAL A 90 -10.21 10.98 -6.78
C VAL A 90 -9.74 11.46 -5.42
N MET A 91 -9.53 10.49 -4.52
CA MET A 91 -8.97 10.70 -3.19
C MET A 91 -7.76 9.79 -3.04
N ALA A 92 -6.63 10.35 -2.63
CA ALA A 92 -5.45 9.58 -2.25
C ALA A 92 -5.38 9.46 -0.73
N ILE A 93 -5.10 8.25 -0.25
CA ILE A 93 -5.00 7.92 1.17
C ILE A 93 -3.68 7.18 1.37
N GLY A 94 -2.90 7.61 2.36
CA GLY A 94 -1.60 7.01 2.65
C GLY A 94 -0.96 7.63 3.88
N ASN A 95 0.32 7.36 4.11
CA ASN A 95 1.08 7.88 5.24
C ASN A 95 2.42 8.46 4.77
N PRO A 96 2.39 9.61 4.08
CA PRO A 96 3.64 10.26 3.69
C PRO A 96 4.40 10.69 4.95
N PHE A 97 5.69 10.36 4.98
CA PHE A 97 6.63 10.70 6.06
C PHE A 97 6.36 10.07 7.44
N GLY A 98 5.34 9.23 7.60
CA GLY A 98 5.11 8.48 8.84
C GLY A 98 4.46 9.29 9.96
N LEU A 99 3.96 10.48 9.63
CA LEU A 99 3.36 11.41 10.60
C LEU A 99 1.89 11.10 10.90
N GLY A 100 1.31 10.12 10.20
CA GLY A 100 -0.08 9.70 10.34
C GLY A 100 -0.78 9.58 8.99
N GLY A 101 -1.93 8.88 9.00
CA GLY A 101 -2.77 8.75 7.81
C GLY A 101 -3.18 10.12 7.26
N THR A 102 -2.82 10.38 6.01
CA THR A 102 -3.12 11.60 5.26
C THR A 102 -4.14 11.28 4.17
N VAL A 103 -5.03 12.24 3.93
CA VAL A 103 -6.02 12.18 2.86
C VAL A 103 -5.92 13.45 2.03
N THR A 104 -5.86 13.30 0.71
CA THR A 104 -5.91 14.41 -0.24
C THR A 104 -6.90 14.13 -1.36
N VAL A 105 -7.37 15.18 -2.02
CA VAL A 105 -8.37 15.11 -3.08
C VAL A 105 -7.81 15.79 -4.32
N GLY A 106 -8.11 15.22 -5.48
CA GLY A 106 -7.75 15.73 -6.79
C GLY A 106 -8.64 15.15 -7.87
N ILE A 107 -8.15 15.12 -9.09
CA ILE A 107 -8.81 14.52 -10.25
C ILE A 107 -7.90 13.53 -10.95
N VAL A 108 -8.49 12.61 -11.71
CA VAL A 108 -7.72 11.87 -12.72
C VAL A 108 -7.18 12.89 -13.74
N SER A 109 -5.87 13.09 -13.77
CA SER A 109 -5.20 14.02 -14.68
C SER A 109 -4.86 13.37 -16.02
N ALA A 110 -4.53 12.07 -16.03
CA ALA A 110 -4.22 11.30 -17.23
C ALA A 110 -4.43 9.79 -17.01
N ARG A 111 -4.49 9.02 -18.10
CA ARG A 111 -4.58 7.55 -18.12
C ARG A 111 -3.58 6.96 -19.11
N ASN A 112 -3.30 5.67 -19.00
CA ASN A 112 -2.45 4.92 -19.93
C ASN A 112 -1.07 5.56 -20.10
N ARG A 113 -0.51 6.07 -18.99
CA ARG A 113 0.80 6.70 -19.02
C ARG A 113 1.87 5.64 -18.90
N ASP A 114 2.65 5.51 -19.96
CA ASP A 114 3.93 4.80 -19.95
C ASP A 114 4.99 5.72 -19.33
N ILE A 115 5.53 5.33 -18.18
CA ILE A 115 6.60 6.05 -17.49
C ILE A 115 7.92 5.28 -17.54
N ASN A 116 7.98 4.21 -18.32
CA ASN A 116 9.08 3.26 -18.40
C ASN A 116 9.48 2.70 -17.02
N SER A 117 8.52 2.54 -16.09
CA SER A 117 8.81 2.01 -14.75
C SER A 117 8.83 0.48 -14.70
N GLY A 118 8.24 -0.17 -15.71
CA GLY A 118 8.24 -1.61 -15.86
C GLY A 118 7.64 -2.06 -17.20
N PRO A 119 7.57 -3.37 -17.44
CA PRO A 119 6.96 -3.93 -18.65
C PRO A 119 5.43 -3.85 -18.67
N TYR A 120 4.79 -3.40 -17.59
CA TYR A 120 3.34 -3.31 -17.42
C TYR A 120 2.96 -1.92 -16.90
N ASP A 121 3.01 -0.91 -17.77
CA ASP A 121 2.68 0.47 -17.43
C ASP A 121 1.26 0.84 -17.93
N ASP A 122 0.28 0.84 -17.01
CA ASP A 122 -1.05 1.44 -17.23
C ASP A 122 -1.44 2.31 -16.03
N PHE A 123 -0.63 3.34 -15.77
CA PHE A 123 -0.85 4.21 -14.63
C PHE A 123 -2.02 5.18 -14.82
N ILE A 124 -2.76 5.39 -13.74
CA ILE A 124 -3.67 6.51 -13.56
C ILE A 124 -2.86 7.64 -12.91
N GLN A 125 -2.81 8.79 -13.55
CA GLN A 125 -2.17 9.97 -12.98
C GLN A 125 -3.22 10.83 -12.26
N THR A 126 -2.85 11.40 -11.13
CA THR A 126 -3.66 12.34 -10.35
C THR A 126 -2.82 13.56 -9.92
N ASP A 127 -3.49 14.66 -9.64
CA ASP A 127 -2.94 15.86 -9.00
C ASP A 127 -3.18 15.87 -7.47
N ALA A 128 -3.85 14.84 -6.94
CA ALA A 128 -3.93 14.60 -5.50
C ALA A 128 -2.53 14.30 -4.95
N ALA A 129 -2.04 15.16 -4.06
CA ALA A 129 -0.72 15.00 -3.47
C ALA A 129 -0.71 13.86 -2.45
N ILE A 130 0.25 12.94 -2.54
CA ILE A 130 0.50 11.95 -1.51
C ILE A 130 1.97 11.92 -1.17
#